data_AF-A0A957J4Z8-F1
#
_entry.id   AF-A0A957J4Z8-F1
#
_cell.length_a   1.000
_cell.length_b   1.000
_cell.length_c   1.000
_cell.angle_alpha   90.00
_cell.angle_beta   90.00
_cell.angle_gamma   90.00
#
_symmetry.space_group_name_H-M   'P 1'
#
loop_
_entity.id
_entity.type
_entity.pdbx_description
1 polymer ?
#
loop_
_entity_poly.entity_id
_entity_poly.type
_entity_poly.pdbx_seq_one_letter_code
_entity_poly.pdbx_strand_id
1 'polypeptide(L)'
;MSVFYQEGYTDMEMEAGPYLSGIYEMVRPTRHPYNELVNLYQAPFPVGILHYASDTPFSKGTNLGAQNLSYFGMDPTYATMIAILRSILTAEVEAIS
;
A
#
# COMPACT_ATOMS: atom_id res chain seq x y z
N MET A 1 -15.73 -11.71 11.94
CA MET A 1 -14.84 -11.91 10.78
C MET A 1 -15.56 -12.42 9.53
N SER A 2 -16.76 -13.02 9.63
CA SER A 2 -17.52 -13.40 8.42
C SER A 2 -17.82 -12.20 7.53
N VAL A 3 -18.14 -11.04 8.12
CA VAL A 3 -18.50 -9.83 7.39
C VAL A 3 -17.36 -9.34 6.49
N PHE A 4 -16.13 -9.11 7.00
CA PHE A 4 -15.04 -8.60 6.15
C PHE A 4 -14.67 -9.51 4.98
N TYR A 5 -14.67 -10.83 5.18
CA TYR A 5 -14.42 -11.79 4.10
C TYR A 5 -15.61 -11.90 3.13
N GLN A 6 -16.84 -11.77 3.63
CA GLN A 6 -18.06 -11.74 2.82
C GLN A 6 -18.16 -10.46 1.97
N GLU A 7 -17.64 -9.34 2.48
CA GLU A 7 -17.51 -8.06 1.78
C GLU A 7 -16.29 -8.03 0.84
N GLY A 8 -15.49 -9.09 0.79
CA GLY A 8 -14.37 -9.24 -0.15
C GLY A 8 -13.07 -8.55 0.25
N TYR A 9 -12.94 -8.08 1.50
CA TYR A 9 -11.69 -7.50 2.00
C TYR A 9 -10.67 -8.60 2.31
N THR A 10 -9.56 -8.61 1.58
CA THR A 10 -8.50 -9.62 1.71
C THR A 10 -7.29 -9.17 2.51
N ASP A 11 -7.18 -7.87 2.80
CA ASP A 11 -6.03 -7.27 3.46
C ASP A 11 -6.46 -6.12 4.39
N MET A 12 -5.72 -5.93 5.47
CA MET A 12 -5.89 -4.83 6.42
C MET A 12 -4.54 -4.16 6.62
N GLU A 13 -4.37 -3.02 5.97
CA GLU A 13 -3.15 -2.23 5.96
C GLU A 13 -3.40 -0.94 6.78
N MET A 14 -2.36 -0.42 7.46
CA MET A 14 -2.50 0.67 8.43
C MET A 14 -1.59 1.88 8.17
N GLU A 15 -0.68 1.82 7.20
CA GLU A 15 0.36 2.82 6.95
C GLU A 15 0.15 3.60 5.64
N ALA A 16 -0.59 3.05 4.67
CA ALA A 16 -0.83 3.69 3.38
C ALA A 16 -1.83 4.85 3.48
N GLY A 17 -2.60 4.94 4.57
CA GLY A 17 -3.67 5.92 4.78
C GLY A 17 -3.26 7.37 4.45
N PRO A 18 -2.20 7.93 5.07
CA PRO A 18 -1.74 9.29 4.78
C PRO A 18 -1.35 9.52 3.31
N TYR A 19 -0.76 8.51 2.65
CA TYR A 19 -0.37 8.60 1.24
C TYR A 19 -1.60 8.61 0.33
N LEU A 20 -2.59 7.75 0.59
CA LEU A 20 -3.84 7.71 -0.15
C LEU A 20 -4.67 8.98 0.05
N SER A 21 -4.67 9.54 1.26
CA SER A 21 -5.25 10.85 1.55
C SER A 21 -4.58 11.96 0.73
N GLY A 22 -3.24 11.96 0.64
CA GLY A 22 -2.51 12.91 -0.18
C GLY A 22 -2.85 12.77 -1.67
N ILE A 23 -2.92 11.53 -2.19
CA ILE A 23 -3.32 11.27 -3.58
C ILE A 23 -4.74 11.80 -3.84
N TYR A 24 -5.69 11.55 -2.92
CA TYR A 24 -7.04 12.08 -3.05
C TYR A 24 -7.07 13.60 -3.21
N GLU A 25 -6.33 14.31 -2.36
CA GLU A 25 -6.28 15.77 -2.34
C GLU A 25 -5.51 16.37 -3.53
N MET A 26 -4.60 15.60 -4.14
CA MET A 26 -3.97 15.99 -5.41
C MET A 26 -4.93 15.85 -6.60
N VAL A 27 -5.83 14.87 -6.57
CA VAL A 27 -6.75 14.57 -7.67
C VAL A 27 -8.03 15.39 -7.58
N ARG A 28 -8.50 15.70 -6.36
CA ARG A 28 -9.76 16.39 -6.12
C ARG A 28 -9.51 17.66 -5.29
N PRO A 29 -10.15 18.80 -5.62
CA PRO A 29 -9.95 20.07 -4.92
C PRO A 29 -10.71 20.13 -3.58
N THR A 30 -10.72 19.02 -2.83
CA THR A 30 -11.43 18.85 -1.56
C THR A 30 -10.62 17.95 -0.65
N ARG A 31 -10.68 18.20 0.66
CA ARG A 31 -10.05 17.34 1.67
C ARG A 31 -10.57 15.91 1.57
N HIS A 32 -9.71 14.92 1.86
CA HIS A 32 -10.13 13.53 1.91
C HIS A 32 -11.28 13.31 2.91
N PRO A 33 -12.31 12.51 2.54
CA PRO A 33 -13.45 12.26 3.40
C PRO A 33 -13.11 11.26 4.52
N TYR A 34 -13.94 11.23 5.56
CA TYR A 34 -13.84 10.29 6.66
C TYR A 34 -15.01 9.31 6.63
N ASN A 35 -14.76 8.03 6.90
CA ASN A 35 -15.77 6.96 6.88
C ASN A 35 -16.52 6.81 5.55
N GLU A 36 -15.86 7.10 4.43
CA GLU A 36 -16.42 6.97 3.09
C GLU A 36 -15.50 6.13 2.19
N LEU A 37 -16.11 5.40 1.26
CA LEU A 37 -15.37 4.68 0.22
C LEU A 37 -14.95 5.64 -0.88
N VAL A 38 -13.65 5.69 -1.13
CA VAL A 38 -13.03 6.58 -2.10
C VAL A 38 -12.46 5.77 -3.26
N ASN A 39 -12.66 6.26 -4.47
CA ASN A 39 -12.06 5.71 -5.67
C ASN A 39 -10.99 6.67 -6.24
N LEU A 40 -9.80 6.12 -6.50
CA LEU A 40 -8.64 6.83 -7.04
C LEU A 40 -8.41 6.61 -8.56
N TYR A 41 -9.33 5.96 -9.29
CA TYR A 41 -9.16 5.68 -10.73
C TYR A 41 -9.00 6.93 -11.61
N GLN A 42 -9.39 8.11 -11.13
CA GLN A 42 -9.23 9.38 -11.84
C GLN A 42 -7.85 10.02 -11.64
N ALA A 43 -6.93 9.38 -10.91
CA ALA A 43 -5.58 9.90 -10.74
C ALA A 43 -4.88 10.04 -12.11
N PRO A 44 -4.26 11.20 -12.42
CA PRO A 44 -3.55 11.41 -13.69
C PRO A 44 -2.17 10.74 -13.72
N PHE A 45 -1.87 9.89 -12.74
CA PHE A 45 -0.63 9.14 -12.58
C PHE A 45 -0.93 7.74 -12.04
N PRO A 46 -0.07 6.75 -12.28
CA PRO A 46 -0.26 5.40 -11.77
C PRO A 46 -0.23 5.39 -10.24
N VAL A 47 -1.20 4.71 -9.63
CA VAL A 47 -1.30 4.49 -8.19
C VAL A 47 -1.24 2.99 -7.93
N GLY A 48 -0.31 2.57 -7.07
CA GLY A 48 -0.18 1.18 -6.66
C GLY A 48 0.46 1.08 -5.28
N ILE A 49 0.10 0.02 -4.55
CA ILE A 49 0.69 -0.34 -3.27
C ILE A 49 1.18 -1.77 -3.41
N LEU A 50 2.41 -2.02 -2.97
CA LEU A 50 2.91 -3.37 -2.79
C LEU A 50 3.12 -3.58 -1.29
N HIS A 51 2.28 -4.44 -0.73
CA HIS A 51 2.23 -4.70 0.71
C HIS A 51 2.97 -6.00 1.03
N TYR A 52 3.90 -5.94 1.97
CA TYR A 52 4.51 -7.13 2.56
C TYR A 52 3.65 -7.63 3.72
N ALA A 53 2.83 -8.64 3.46
CA ALA A 53 2.01 -9.29 4.47
C ALA A 53 2.90 -10.09 5.44
N SER A 54 3.23 -9.48 6.57
CA SER A 54 4.17 -10.01 7.57
C SER A 54 3.48 -10.76 8.71
N ASP A 55 2.27 -10.36 9.07
CA ASP A 55 1.48 -10.94 10.15
C ASP A 55 0.14 -11.45 9.61
N THR A 56 -0.28 -12.63 10.05
CA THR A 56 -1.64 -13.10 9.80
C THR A 56 -2.41 -12.93 11.10
N PRO A 57 -3.58 -12.28 11.11
CA PRO A 57 -4.28 -11.88 12.35
C PRO A 57 -4.69 -13.05 13.27
N PHE A 58 -4.45 -14.30 12.86
CA PHE A 58 -4.78 -15.50 13.61
C PHE A 58 -3.57 -16.37 14.01
N SER A 59 -2.34 -16.02 13.64
CA SER A 59 -1.15 -16.71 14.17
C SER A 59 -0.88 -16.28 15.61
N LYS A 60 -1.48 -16.98 16.59
CA LYS A 60 -1.18 -16.77 18.01
C LYS A 60 0.31 -17.08 18.28
N GLY A 61 1.10 -16.05 18.56
CA GLY A 61 2.43 -16.19 19.17
C GLY A 61 3.63 -15.83 18.29
N THR A 62 3.41 -15.42 17.05
CA THR A 62 4.47 -14.98 16.12
C THR A 62 4.13 -13.62 15.50
N ASN A 63 3.61 -12.71 16.31
CA ASN A 63 3.27 -11.36 15.91
C ASN A 63 4.55 -10.50 15.89
N LEU A 64 4.59 -9.42 15.11
CA LEU A 64 5.77 -8.56 15.03
C LEU A 64 6.23 -8.02 16.39
N GLY A 65 5.29 -7.79 17.32
CA GLY A 65 5.60 -7.32 18.68
C GLY A 65 6.28 -8.35 19.59
N ALA A 66 6.30 -9.64 19.21
CA ALA A 66 6.96 -10.71 19.96
C ALA A 66 8.37 -11.03 19.45
N GLN A 67 8.77 -10.46 18.31
CA GLN A 67 10.08 -10.68 17.70
C GLN A 67 11.00 -9.47 17.94
N ASN A 68 12.29 -9.75 18.16
CA ASN A 68 13.31 -8.70 18.18
C ASN A 68 13.45 -8.07 16.79
N LEU A 69 13.93 -6.82 16.73
CA LEU A 69 14.28 -6.16 15.48
C LEU A 69 15.16 -7.10 14.64
N SER A 70 14.70 -7.45 13.44
CA SER A 70 15.39 -8.41 12.59
C SER A 70 15.38 -7.95 11.14
N TYR A 71 16.22 -8.57 10.33
CA TYR A 71 16.27 -8.36 8.89
C TYR A 71 15.14 -9.10 8.14
N PHE A 72 14.22 -9.75 8.86
CA PHE A 72 13.11 -10.47 8.27
C PHE A 72 12.20 -9.50 7.50
N GLY A 73 11.89 -9.83 6.24
CA GLY A 73 11.14 -8.93 5.35
C GLY A 73 11.99 -7.88 4.62
N MET A 74 13.31 -7.80 4.86
CA MET A 74 14.19 -6.88 4.12
C MET A 74 14.25 -7.22 2.62
N ASP A 75 14.49 -8.49 2.27
CA ASP A 75 14.56 -8.95 0.89
C ASP A 75 13.29 -8.62 0.07
N PRO A 76 12.07 -8.97 0.52
CA PRO A 76 10.86 -8.63 -0.22
C PRO A 76 10.63 -7.11 -0.29
N THR A 77 10.96 -6.35 0.75
CA THR A 77 10.87 -4.88 0.74
C THR A 77 11.83 -4.28 -0.29
N TYR A 78 13.06 -4.78 -0.34
CA TYR A 78 14.07 -4.31 -1.28
C TYR A 78 13.73 -4.68 -2.73
N ALA A 79 13.28 -5.90 -2.97
CA ALA A 79 12.82 -6.35 -4.28
C ALA A 79 11.64 -5.51 -4.78
N THR A 80 10.69 -5.20 -3.89
CA THR A 80 9.55 -4.32 -4.15
C THR A 80 10.00 -2.92 -4.56
N MET A 81 10.91 -2.32 -3.79
CA MET A 81 11.45 -0.99 -4.08
C MET A 81 12.14 -0.96 -5.45
N ILE A 82 12.95 -1.97 -5.76
CA ILE A 82 13.61 -2.08 -7.07
C ILE A 82 12.58 -2.15 -8.20
N ALA A 83 11.52 -2.95 -8.05
CA ALA A 83 10.50 -3.10 -9.08
C ALA A 83 9.78 -1.77 -9.37
N ILE A 84 9.39 -1.04 -8.31
CA ILE A 84 8.72 0.26 -8.42
C ILE A 84 9.66 1.29 -9.06
N LEU A 85 10.88 1.42 -8.56
CA LEU A 85 11.85 2.40 -9.08
C LEU A 85 12.19 2.14 -10.55
N ARG A 86 12.37 0.87 -10.95
CA ARG A 86 12.60 0.53 -12.35
C ARG A 86 11.42 0.94 -13.23
N SER A 87 10.18 0.67 -12.79
CA SER A 87 8.99 1.07 -13.54
C SER A 87 8.91 2.58 -13.73
N ILE A 88 9.17 3.35 -12.67
CA ILE A 88 9.15 4.82 -12.72
C ILE A 88 10.25 5.32 -13.65
N LEU A 89 11.50 4.91 -13.43
CA LEU A 89 12.64 5.42 -14.19
C LEU A 89 12.55 5.09 -15.68
N THR A 90 12.04 3.91 -16.05
CA THR A 90 11.82 3.56 -17.46
C THR A 90 10.79 4.49 -18.10
N ALA A 91 9.66 4.76 -17.43
CA ALA A 91 8.64 5.67 -17.94
C ALA A 91 9.16 7.12 -18.07
N GLU A 92 9.96 7.58 -17.10
CA GLU A 92 10.57 8.91 -17.15
C GLU A 92 11.59 9.04 -18.30
N VAL A 93 12.37 7.99 -18.57
CA VAL A 93 13.30 7.97 -19.71
C VAL A 93 12.54 8.05 -21.03
N GLU A 94 11.47 7.26 -21.19
CA GLU A 94 10.62 7.28 -22.38
C GLU A 94 9.92 8.62 -22.61
N ALA A 95 9.55 9.33 -21.53
CA ALA A 95 8.92 10.64 -21.63
C ALA A 95 9.87 11.76 -22.08
N ILE A 96 11.17 11.61 -21.85
CA ILE A 96 12.20 12.62 -22.17
C ILE A 96 12.86 12.36 -23.54
N SER A 97 12.91 11.11 -23.99
CA SER A 97 13.48 10.70 -25.29
C SER A 97 12.58 11.04 -26.47
#